data_AF-A0A957VKV7-F1
#
_entry.id   AF-A0A957VKV7-F1
#
_cell.length_a   1.000
_cell.length_b   1.000
_cell.length_c   1.000
_cell.angle_alpha   90.00
_cell.angle_beta   90.00
_cell.angle_gamma   90.00
#
_symmetry.space_group_name_H-M   'P 1'
#
loop_
_entity.id
_entity.type
_entity.pdbx_description
1 polymer ?
#
loop_
_entity_poly.entity_id
_entity_poly.type
_entity_poly.pdbx_seq_one_letter_code
_entity_poly.pdbx_strand_id
1 'polypeptide(L)'
;MSDKIINTFQQRRQLTQAIEAMGDTRTEAELTAAARRIAHTYPADLVLSTLLKYLDTPKSQLRGGLGHLAALLPGDDATAALRSAVANRQNDPQIRITAALILERFLGQTLPGALISDLEDSNEVAFQSLREAVEEGRTNRHILLEYVTQMRETEAGVALMVMDMLARLEPHDRVELLRLIAQDDRDAVARDALQRLAALGTTEAGEAAARALHILRFSLPPSLAEIATREGRKLQFGGVHYRPPAPDGWRALLAPADTGGNQVMWVVRNPASSGSPGTILGFMLNARAGILQMFASETIAAAHVPPPHALGRIVPVNDGGGGEPVAMLEIPFDVGRQLVVRAQAA
;
A
#
# COMPACT_ATOMS: atom_id res chain seq x y z
N MET A 1 35.66 -27.95 -24.87
CA MET A 1 34.95 -26.65 -25.03
C MET A 1 33.49 -26.71 -24.61
N SER A 2 32.79 -27.84 -24.75
CA SER A 2 31.39 -28.04 -24.30
C SER A 2 31.18 -27.78 -22.80
N ASP A 3 32.05 -28.32 -21.92
CA ASP A 3 31.89 -28.19 -20.46
C ASP A 3 32.03 -26.76 -19.92
N LYS A 4 32.92 -25.94 -20.51
CA LYS A 4 33.05 -24.52 -20.12
C LYS A 4 31.78 -23.73 -20.47
N ILE A 5 31.19 -24.00 -21.64
CA ILE A 5 29.98 -23.31 -22.11
C ILE A 5 28.78 -23.69 -21.22
N ILE A 6 28.59 -24.98 -20.93
CA ILE A 6 27.51 -25.47 -20.06
C ILE A 6 27.61 -24.86 -18.65
N ASN A 7 28.82 -24.80 -18.09
CA ASN A 7 29.05 -24.22 -16.76
C ASN A 7 28.75 -22.71 -16.72
N THR A 8 29.11 -21.95 -17.76
CA THR A 8 28.79 -20.51 -17.84
C THR A 8 27.29 -20.21 -17.97
N PHE A 9 26.54 -21.03 -18.72
CA PHE A 9 25.07 -20.89 -18.80
C PHE A 9 24.40 -21.22 -17.47
N GLN A 10 24.86 -22.26 -16.78
CA GLN A 10 24.34 -22.63 -15.48
C GLN A 10 24.63 -21.56 -14.43
N GLN A 11 25.85 -21.01 -14.40
CA GLN A 11 26.22 -19.91 -13.50
C GLN A 11 25.38 -18.65 -13.75
N ARG A 12 25.13 -18.29 -15.01
CA ARG A 12 24.23 -17.16 -15.35
C ARG A 12 22.84 -17.37 -14.80
N ARG A 13 22.26 -18.54 -15.01
CA ARG A 13 20.91 -18.86 -14.50
C ARG A 13 20.87 -18.84 -12.97
N GLN A 14 21.88 -19.39 -12.30
CA GLN A 14 21.96 -19.37 -10.83
C GLN A 14 22.12 -17.95 -10.29
N LEU A 15 22.91 -17.10 -10.95
CA LEU A 15 23.05 -15.69 -10.59
C LEU A 15 21.73 -14.93 -10.75
N THR A 16 21.03 -15.10 -11.87
CA THR A 16 19.70 -14.53 -12.12
C THR A 16 18.74 -14.91 -10.98
N GLN A 17 18.67 -16.20 -10.63
CA GLN A 17 17.83 -16.67 -9.52
C GLN A 17 18.25 -16.08 -8.16
N ALA A 18 19.56 -15.93 -7.92
CA ALA A 18 20.06 -15.34 -6.68
C ALA A 18 19.71 -13.86 -6.57
N ILE A 19 19.77 -13.11 -7.68
CA ILE A 19 19.36 -11.70 -7.74
C ILE A 19 17.85 -11.56 -7.54
N GLU A 20 17.04 -12.42 -8.16
CA GLU A 20 15.59 -12.44 -7.95
C GLU A 20 15.24 -12.73 -6.48
N ALA A 21 15.85 -13.76 -5.89
CA ALA A 21 15.65 -14.11 -4.48
C ALA A 21 16.12 -13.02 -3.50
N MET A 22 17.14 -12.24 -3.87
CA MET A 22 17.57 -11.06 -3.10
C MET A 22 16.45 -10.01 -3.04
N GLY A 23 15.70 -9.83 -4.13
CA GLY A 23 14.55 -8.93 -4.18
C GLY A 23 13.36 -9.35 -3.29
N ASP A 24 13.34 -10.58 -2.79
CA ASP A 24 12.26 -11.12 -1.94
C ASP A 24 12.65 -11.18 -0.44
N THR A 25 13.82 -10.63 -0.08
CA THR A 25 14.27 -10.47 1.32
C THR A 25 13.39 -9.49 2.07
N ARG A 26 13.28 -9.65 3.40
CA ARG A 26 12.36 -8.84 4.24
C ARG A 26 13.06 -7.83 5.12
N THR A 27 14.37 -7.97 5.32
CA THR A 27 15.15 -7.07 6.18
C THR A 27 16.41 -6.58 5.48
N GLU A 28 16.90 -5.41 5.89
CA GLU A 28 18.15 -4.83 5.36
C GLU A 28 19.37 -5.74 5.63
N ALA A 29 19.37 -6.43 6.77
CA ALA A 29 20.42 -7.38 7.12
C ALA A 29 20.42 -8.59 6.17
N GLU A 30 19.24 -9.14 5.84
CA GLU A 30 19.10 -10.22 4.86
C GLU A 30 19.52 -9.76 3.46
N LEU A 31 19.11 -8.57 3.05
CA LEU A 31 19.44 -7.97 1.75
C LEU A 31 20.95 -7.81 1.59
N THR A 32 21.60 -7.18 2.58
CA THR A 32 23.06 -6.96 2.58
C THR A 32 23.82 -8.29 2.60
N ALA A 33 23.36 -9.28 3.37
CA ALA A 33 23.97 -10.61 3.41
C ALA A 33 23.81 -11.35 2.07
N ALA A 34 22.66 -11.23 1.40
CA ALA A 34 22.44 -11.79 0.07
C ALA A 34 23.37 -11.16 -0.98
N ALA A 35 23.48 -9.83 -0.99
CA ALA A 35 24.41 -9.11 -1.89
C ALA A 35 25.86 -9.56 -1.68
N ARG A 36 26.33 -9.66 -0.43
CA ARG A 36 27.68 -10.18 -0.11
C ARG A 36 27.90 -11.60 -0.59
N ARG A 37 26.92 -12.49 -0.40
CA ARG A 37 27.02 -13.87 -0.91
C ARG A 37 27.14 -13.89 -2.42
N ILE A 38 26.34 -13.11 -3.14
CA ILE A 38 26.41 -13.04 -4.60
C ILE A 38 27.77 -12.53 -5.05
N ALA A 39 28.25 -11.40 -4.51
CA ALA A 39 29.55 -10.82 -4.87
C ALA A 39 30.73 -11.76 -4.59
N HIS A 40 30.65 -12.58 -3.54
CA HIS A 40 31.68 -13.57 -3.23
C HIS A 40 31.61 -14.83 -4.10
N THR A 41 30.42 -15.22 -4.56
CA THR A 41 30.19 -16.50 -5.27
C THR A 41 30.45 -16.40 -6.77
N TYR A 42 30.16 -15.24 -7.37
CA TYR A 42 30.17 -15.07 -8.82
C TYR A 42 31.26 -14.09 -9.27
N PRO A 43 31.82 -14.25 -10.49
CA PRO A 43 32.79 -13.31 -11.04
C PRO A 43 32.23 -11.89 -11.16
N ALA A 44 33.05 -10.87 -10.86
CA ALA A 44 32.65 -9.46 -10.86
C ALA A 44 32.01 -9.02 -12.19
N ASP A 45 32.61 -9.35 -13.34
CA ASP A 45 32.08 -9.00 -14.67
C ASP A 45 30.69 -9.61 -14.94
N LEU A 46 30.47 -10.83 -14.42
CA LEU A 46 29.20 -11.51 -14.57
C LEU A 46 28.12 -10.86 -13.69
N VAL A 47 28.49 -10.48 -12.46
CA VAL A 47 27.61 -9.74 -11.56
C VAL A 47 27.28 -8.37 -12.15
N LEU A 48 28.27 -7.62 -12.63
CA LEU A 48 28.08 -6.29 -13.23
C LEU A 48 27.16 -6.36 -14.45
N SER A 49 27.44 -7.27 -15.39
CA SER A 49 26.61 -7.43 -16.59
C SER A 49 25.19 -7.88 -16.29
N THR A 50 24.97 -8.61 -15.19
CA THR A 50 23.62 -9.01 -14.76
C THR A 50 22.93 -7.88 -14.01
N LEU A 51 23.63 -7.15 -13.14
CA LEU A 51 23.12 -5.96 -12.46
C LEU A 51 22.55 -4.95 -13.45
N LEU A 52 23.29 -4.66 -14.54
CA LEU A 52 22.85 -3.72 -15.57
C LEU A 52 21.53 -4.16 -16.25
N LYS A 53 21.25 -5.47 -16.33
CA LYS A 53 20.01 -6.00 -16.89
C LYS A 53 18.80 -5.86 -15.96
N TYR A 54 19.02 -5.64 -14.67
CA TYR A 54 17.96 -5.48 -13.67
C TYR A 54 17.73 -4.02 -13.27
N LEU A 55 18.35 -3.05 -13.96
CA LEU A 55 18.16 -1.62 -13.67
C LEU A 55 16.73 -1.14 -13.96
N ASP A 56 15.98 -1.86 -14.79
CA ASP A 56 14.57 -1.62 -15.08
C ASP A 56 13.62 -2.09 -13.96
N THR A 57 14.16 -2.67 -12.87
CA THR A 57 13.36 -3.32 -11.83
C THR A 57 12.28 -2.42 -11.22
N PRO A 58 11.05 -2.95 -11.03
CA PRO A 58 10.01 -2.28 -10.28
C PRO A 58 10.23 -2.22 -8.78
N LYS A 59 10.91 -3.23 -8.23
CA LYS A 59 10.98 -3.50 -6.78
C LYS A 59 12.03 -2.62 -6.08
N SER A 60 11.62 -1.84 -5.07
CA SER A 60 12.52 -1.02 -4.24
C SER A 60 13.57 -1.87 -3.53
N GLN A 61 13.15 -3.00 -2.95
CA GLN A 61 14.03 -3.97 -2.29
C GLN A 61 15.12 -4.49 -3.23
N LEU A 62 14.76 -4.86 -4.47
CA LEU A 62 15.73 -5.33 -5.46
C LEU A 62 16.72 -4.22 -5.82
N ARG A 63 16.24 -2.99 -6.08
CA ARG A 63 17.11 -1.84 -6.36
C ARG A 63 18.09 -1.56 -5.21
N GLY A 64 17.65 -1.64 -3.95
CA GLY A 64 18.53 -1.54 -2.79
C GLY A 64 19.62 -2.62 -2.80
N GLY A 65 19.24 -3.87 -3.11
CA GLY A 65 20.18 -4.98 -3.25
C GLY A 65 21.18 -4.79 -4.40
N LEU A 66 20.74 -4.27 -5.55
CA LEU A 66 21.62 -3.90 -6.66
C LEU A 66 22.60 -2.80 -6.25
N GLY A 67 22.17 -1.84 -5.43
CA GLY A 67 23.05 -0.82 -4.86
C GLY A 67 24.15 -1.41 -3.96
N HIS A 68 23.76 -2.30 -3.04
CA HIS A 68 24.73 -3.05 -2.22
C HIS A 68 25.67 -3.91 -3.04
N LEU A 69 25.18 -4.56 -4.10
CA LEU A 69 26.01 -5.30 -5.04
C LEU A 69 27.02 -4.38 -5.75
N ALA A 70 26.57 -3.23 -6.25
CA ALA A 70 27.45 -2.27 -6.93
C ALA A 70 28.59 -1.80 -6.00
N ALA A 71 28.29 -1.55 -4.73
CA ALA A 71 29.29 -1.14 -3.73
C ALA A 71 30.33 -2.23 -3.41
N LEU A 72 30.06 -3.50 -3.73
CA LEU A 72 30.96 -4.63 -3.52
C LEU A 72 31.78 -4.99 -4.77
N LEU A 73 31.45 -4.42 -5.93
CA LEU A 73 32.20 -4.60 -7.17
C LEU A 73 33.42 -3.67 -7.23
N PRO A 74 34.39 -3.93 -8.12
CA PRO A 74 35.46 -2.99 -8.41
C PRO A 74 34.87 -1.60 -8.75
N GLY A 75 35.19 -0.61 -7.91
CA GLY A 75 34.48 0.67 -7.91
C GLY A 75 34.55 1.43 -9.23
N ASP A 76 35.67 1.35 -9.95
CA ASP A 76 35.86 2.02 -11.23
C ASP A 76 34.97 1.43 -12.34
N ASP A 77 34.83 0.10 -12.38
CA ASP A 77 34.04 -0.61 -13.39
C ASP A 77 32.53 -0.40 -13.18
N ALA A 78 32.07 -0.54 -11.94
CA ALA A 78 30.66 -0.33 -11.59
C ALA A 78 30.25 1.13 -11.81
N THR A 79 31.09 2.08 -11.39
CA THR A 79 30.83 3.52 -11.57
C THR A 79 30.78 3.90 -13.04
N ALA A 80 31.75 3.44 -13.84
CA ALA A 80 31.80 3.74 -15.28
C ALA A 80 30.57 3.16 -16.01
N ALA A 81 30.22 1.90 -15.72
CA ALA A 81 29.07 1.24 -16.33
C ALA A 81 27.75 1.94 -15.99
N LEU A 82 27.54 2.30 -14.72
CA LEU A 82 26.31 2.99 -14.30
C LEU A 82 26.24 4.42 -14.86
N ARG A 83 27.35 5.15 -14.93
CA ARG A 83 27.38 6.48 -15.58
C ARG A 83 27.00 6.38 -17.06
N SER A 84 27.51 5.37 -17.75
CA SER A 84 27.12 5.08 -19.14
C SER A 84 25.62 4.79 -19.24
N ALA A 85 25.07 4.00 -18.31
CA ALA A 85 23.64 3.71 -18.27
C ALA A 85 22.78 4.96 -18.06
N VAL A 86 23.18 5.89 -17.18
CA VAL A 86 22.51 7.18 -16.96
C VAL A 86 22.58 8.08 -18.20
N ALA A 87 23.77 8.20 -18.81
CA ALA A 87 24.01 9.10 -19.93
C ALA A 87 23.39 8.63 -21.25
N ASN A 88 23.15 7.33 -21.41
CA ASN A 88 22.55 6.80 -22.62
C ASN A 88 21.05 7.12 -22.70
N ARG A 89 20.69 8.16 -23.45
CA ARG A 89 19.30 8.58 -23.71
C ARG A 89 18.45 7.55 -24.46
N GLN A 90 19.05 6.51 -25.04
CA GLN A 90 18.32 5.40 -25.64
C GLN A 90 17.81 4.38 -24.62
N ASN A 91 18.36 4.40 -23.39
CA ASN A 91 17.84 3.58 -22.30
C ASN A 91 16.50 4.13 -21.83
N ASP A 92 15.66 3.21 -21.36
CA ASP A 92 14.42 3.56 -20.69
C ASP A 92 14.70 4.51 -19.49
N PRO A 93 13.86 5.53 -19.24
CA PRO A 93 14.02 6.42 -18.10
C PRO A 93 14.18 5.69 -16.76
N GLN A 94 13.50 4.56 -16.58
CA GLN A 94 13.61 3.72 -15.38
C GLN A 94 15.05 3.23 -15.15
N ILE A 95 15.70 2.73 -16.21
CA ILE A 95 17.09 2.24 -16.15
C ILE A 95 18.00 3.38 -15.73
N ARG A 96 17.81 4.56 -16.34
CA ARG A 96 18.62 5.76 -16.07
C ARG A 96 18.44 6.23 -14.63
N ILE A 97 17.21 6.27 -14.11
CA ILE A 97 16.91 6.65 -12.72
C ILE A 97 17.49 5.66 -11.73
N THR A 98 17.27 4.35 -11.93
CA THR A 98 17.82 3.33 -11.03
C THR A 98 19.35 3.42 -10.98
N ALA A 99 20.01 3.59 -12.13
CA ALA A 99 21.45 3.77 -12.19
C ALA A 99 21.91 5.05 -11.46
N ALA A 100 21.19 6.16 -11.64
CA ALA A 100 21.49 7.42 -10.97
C ALA A 100 21.37 7.30 -9.45
N LEU A 101 20.28 6.69 -8.96
CA LEU A 101 20.07 6.44 -7.53
C LEU A 101 21.16 5.55 -6.93
N ILE A 102 21.60 4.51 -7.65
CA ILE A 102 22.69 3.64 -7.18
C ILE A 102 23.99 4.44 -7.06
N LEU A 103 24.32 5.24 -8.08
CA LEU A 103 25.52 6.08 -8.10
C LEU A 103 25.56 7.05 -6.92
N GLU A 104 24.48 7.78 -6.68
CA GLU A 104 24.42 8.79 -5.62
C GLU A 104 24.37 8.16 -4.23
N ARG A 105 23.46 7.19 -4.02
CA ARG A 105 23.18 6.67 -2.69
C ARG A 105 24.16 5.61 -2.21
N PHE A 106 24.66 4.75 -3.09
CA PHE A 106 25.51 3.62 -2.71
C PHE A 106 26.98 3.81 -3.06
N LEU A 107 27.27 4.51 -4.16
CA LEU A 107 28.64 4.76 -4.62
C LEU A 107 29.16 6.18 -4.27
N GLY A 108 28.31 7.02 -3.64
CA GLY A 108 28.66 8.36 -3.22
C GLY A 108 29.07 9.30 -4.36
N GLN A 109 28.61 9.03 -5.58
CA GLN A 109 28.94 9.80 -6.77
C GLN A 109 27.87 10.86 -7.02
N THR A 110 28.24 12.14 -6.96
CA THR A 110 27.37 13.23 -7.40
C THR A 110 27.26 13.25 -8.91
N LEU A 111 26.04 13.31 -9.45
CA LEU A 111 25.81 13.40 -10.89
C LEU A 111 25.68 14.85 -11.35
N PRO A 112 26.25 15.21 -12.51
CA PRO A 112 26.01 16.51 -13.14
C PRO A 112 24.52 16.71 -13.41
N GLY A 113 23.98 17.89 -13.07
CA GLY A 113 22.56 18.21 -13.28
C GLY A 113 22.10 18.05 -14.73
N ALA A 114 22.98 18.25 -15.72
CA ALA A 114 22.67 18.04 -17.14
C ALA A 114 22.36 16.57 -17.51
N LEU A 115 22.76 15.59 -16.70
CA LEU A 115 22.40 14.18 -16.90
C LEU A 115 21.03 13.84 -16.28
N ILE A 116 20.57 14.64 -15.32
CA ILE A 116 19.36 14.41 -14.53
C ILE A 116 18.21 15.33 -14.98
N SER A 117 18.48 16.50 -15.55
CA SER A 117 17.47 17.49 -15.96
C SER A 117 16.40 16.89 -16.86
N ASP A 118 16.80 16.06 -17.83
CA ASP A 118 15.85 15.40 -18.74
C ASP A 118 14.93 14.39 -18.01
N LEU A 119 15.35 13.86 -16.87
CA LEU A 119 14.56 12.92 -16.03
C LEU A 119 13.63 13.67 -15.07
N GLU A 120 14.02 14.86 -14.61
CA GLU A 120 13.19 15.74 -13.80
C GLU A 120 12.05 16.35 -14.63
N ASP A 121 12.36 16.81 -15.84
CA ASP A 121 11.37 17.39 -16.77
C ASP A 121 10.30 16.37 -17.22
N SER A 122 10.56 15.07 -17.09
CA SER A 122 9.64 13.99 -17.50
C SER A 122 8.77 13.44 -16.36
N ASN A 123 8.80 14.03 -15.16
CA ASN A 123 8.11 13.52 -13.96
C ASN A 123 8.48 12.07 -13.58
N GLU A 124 9.55 11.52 -14.14
CA GLU A 124 9.90 10.11 -13.96
C GLU A 124 10.39 9.80 -12.54
N VAL A 125 11.06 10.76 -11.90
CA VAL A 125 11.44 10.66 -10.49
C VAL A 125 10.20 10.60 -9.59
N ALA A 126 9.19 11.43 -9.87
CA ALA A 126 7.94 11.43 -9.12
C ALA A 126 7.14 10.13 -9.35
N PHE A 127 7.10 9.64 -10.59
CA PHE A 127 6.50 8.34 -10.90
C PHE A 127 7.22 7.18 -10.19
N GLN A 128 8.55 7.24 -10.12
CA GLN A 128 9.35 6.25 -9.43
C GLN A 128 9.00 6.19 -7.93
N SER A 129 8.88 7.34 -7.28
CA SER A 129 8.42 7.45 -5.89
C SER A 129 7.01 6.88 -5.70
N LEU A 130 6.07 7.23 -6.59
CA LEU A 130 4.71 6.68 -6.56
C LEU A 130 4.69 5.15 -6.64
N ARG A 131 5.48 4.57 -7.55
CA ARG A 131 5.57 3.12 -7.73
C ARG A 131 6.15 2.41 -6.50
N GLU A 132 7.12 3.02 -5.83
CA GLU A 132 7.66 2.51 -4.55
C GLU A 132 6.59 2.52 -3.46
N ALA A 133 5.89 3.63 -3.31
CA ALA A 133 4.81 3.74 -2.33
C ALA A 133 3.71 2.69 -2.55
N VAL A 134 3.36 2.40 -3.81
CA VAL A 134 2.40 1.35 -4.17
C VAL A 134 2.92 -0.04 -3.81
N GLU A 135 4.16 -0.37 -4.18
CA GLU A 135 4.73 -1.68 -3.92
C GLU A 135 4.85 -1.95 -2.41
N GLU A 136 5.36 -0.98 -1.65
CA GLU A 136 5.50 -1.10 -0.20
C GLU A 136 4.12 -1.06 0.49
N GLY A 137 3.19 -0.30 -0.07
CA GLY A 137 1.79 -0.21 0.34
C GLY A 137 1.04 -1.55 0.31
N ARG A 138 1.47 -2.50 -0.54
CA ARG A 138 0.89 -3.86 -0.59
C ARG A 138 1.11 -4.64 0.70
N THR A 139 2.22 -4.39 1.39
CA THR A 139 2.55 -5.05 2.67
C THR A 139 2.25 -4.16 3.88
N ASN A 140 2.44 -2.84 3.74
CA ASN A 140 2.17 -1.86 4.78
C ASN A 140 1.28 -0.72 4.26
N ARG A 141 -0.03 -0.85 4.48
CA ARG A 141 -1.03 0.16 4.06
C ARG A 141 -0.79 1.56 4.63
N HIS A 142 -0.02 1.70 5.72
CA HIS A 142 0.32 3.00 6.29
C HIS A 142 1.10 3.88 5.29
N ILE A 143 1.94 3.27 4.45
CA ILE A 143 2.75 3.98 3.46
C ILE A 143 1.86 4.70 2.44
N LEU A 144 0.75 4.06 2.01
CA LEU A 144 -0.22 4.70 1.11
C LEU A 144 -0.94 5.87 1.79
N LEU A 145 -1.23 5.74 3.09
CA LEU A 145 -1.85 6.82 3.87
C LEU A 145 -0.89 8.00 4.04
N GLU A 146 0.37 7.76 4.37
CA GLU A 146 1.40 8.79 4.45
C GLU A 146 1.58 9.49 3.10
N TYR A 147 1.67 8.71 2.01
CA TYR A 147 1.81 9.25 0.65
C TYR A 147 0.66 10.20 0.28
N VAL A 148 -0.59 9.78 0.51
CA VAL A 148 -1.76 10.63 0.23
C VAL A 148 -1.85 11.81 1.20
N THR A 149 -1.41 11.66 2.45
CA THR A 149 -1.35 12.76 3.43
C THR A 149 -0.36 13.84 2.98
N GLN A 150 0.85 13.45 2.57
CA GLN A 150 1.84 14.38 2.00
C GLN A 150 1.30 15.06 0.74
N MET A 151 0.62 14.31 -0.13
CA MET A 151 -0.01 14.87 -1.32
C MET A 151 -1.10 15.91 -0.99
N ARG A 152 -1.80 15.78 0.14
CA ARG A 152 -2.77 16.77 0.62
C ARG A 152 -2.13 18.07 1.10
N GLU A 153 -0.89 18.01 1.57
CA GLU A 153 -0.12 19.19 1.98
C GLU A 153 0.43 19.99 0.78
N THR A 154 0.42 19.40 -0.41
CA THR A 154 0.83 20.06 -1.67
C THR A 154 -0.33 20.77 -2.37
N GLU A 155 -0.04 21.53 -3.43
CA GLU A 155 -1.07 22.17 -4.25
C GLU A 155 -1.91 21.16 -5.06
N ALA A 156 -3.14 21.53 -5.41
CA ALA A 156 -4.06 20.65 -6.15
C ALA A 156 -3.49 20.17 -7.49
N GLY A 157 -2.67 20.99 -8.16
CA GLY A 157 -1.99 20.62 -9.41
C GLY A 157 -1.07 19.41 -9.25
N VAL A 158 -0.38 19.29 -8.11
CA VAL A 158 0.50 18.15 -7.81
C VAL A 158 -0.33 16.87 -7.64
N ALA A 159 -1.47 16.95 -6.94
CA ALA A 159 -2.36 15.80 -6.79
C ALA A 159 -2.93 15.32 -8.13
N LEU A 160 -3.31 16.25 -9.02
CA LEU A 160 -3.77 15.92 -10.37
C LEU A 160 -2.65 15.28 -11.21
N MET A 161 -1.43 15.82 -11.13
CA MET A 161 -0.25 15.23 -11.76
C MET A 161 0.00 13.79 -11.27
N VAL A 162 -0.10 13.55 -9.97
CA VAL A 162 -0.01 12.19 -9.39
C VAL A 162 -1.10 11.27 -9.93
N MET A 163 -2.34 11.76 -10.06
CA MET A 163 -3.43 10.98 -10.67
C MET A 163 -3.23 10.67 -12.15
N ASP A 164 -2.54 11.55 -12.90
CA ASP A 164 -2.13 11.27 -14.27
C ASP A 164 -1.02 10.21 -14.33
N MET A 165 -0.07 10.27 -13.40
CA MET A 165 0.96 9.25 -13.26
C MET A 165 0.40 7.88 -12.86
N LEU A 166 -0.67 7.82 -12.05
CA LEU A 166 -1.38 6.56 -11.73
C LEU A 166 -1.86 5.83 -12.99
N ALA A 167 -2.15 6.54 -14.08
CA ALA A 167 -2.59 5.92 -15.34
C ALA A 167 -1.53 5.01 -15.98
N ARG A 168 -0.28 5.07 -15.51
CA ARG A 168 0.84 4.23 -15.96
C ARG A 168 0.99 2.92 -15.17
N LEU A 169 0.34 2.78 -14.02
CA LEU A 169 0.41 1.58 -13.17
C LEU A 169 -0.51 0.47 -13.66
N GLU A 170 -0.37 -0.76 -13.17
CA GLU A 170 -1.36 -1.81 -13.43
C GLU A 170 -2.72 -1.43 -12.82
N PRO A 171 -3.87 -1.74 -13.46
CA PRO A 171 -5.19 -1.32 -12.99
C PRO A 171 -5.50 -1.66 -11.52
N HIS A 172 -5.08 -2.83 -11.03
CA HIS A 172 -5.28 -3.22 -9.63
C HIS A 172 -4.54 -2.33 -8.63
N ASP A 173 -3.33 -1.87 -8.99
CA ASP A 173 -2.49 -1.04 -8.14
C ASP A 173 -3.04 0.38 -7.97
N ARG A 174 -3.88 0.82 -8.90
CA ARG A 174 -4.51 2.15 -8.88
C ARG A 174 -5.66 2.22 -7.87
N VAL A 175 -6.36 1.10 -7.63
CA VAL A 175 -7.65 1.10 -6.89
C VAL A 175 -7.51 1.67 -5.48
N GLU A 176 -6.51 1.22 -4.73
CA GLU A 176 -6.38 1.60 -3.32
C GLU A 176 -5.95 3.06 -3.16
N LEU A 177 -5.00 3.53 -3.98
CA LEU A 177 -4.62 4.94 -3.98
C LEU A 177 -5.77 5.84 -4.42
N LEU A 178 -6.48 5.51 -5.51
CA LEU A 178 -7.67 6.28 -5.93
C LEU A 178 -8.76 6.29 -4.84
N ARG A 179 -8.93 5.19 -4.08
CA ARG A 179 -9.85 5.14 -2.93
C ARG A 179 -9.43 6.09 -1.81
N LEU A 180 -8.13 6.20 -1.53
CA LEU A 180 -7.63 7.12 -0.52
C LEU A 180 -7.72 8.58 -1.00
N ILE A 181 -7.34 8.87 -2.25
CA ILE A 181 -7.40 10.20 -2.87
C ILE A 181 -8.86 10.68 -3.02
N ALA A 182 -9.83 9.79 -3.21
CA ALA A 182 -11.24 10.16 -3.24
C ALA A 182 -11.75 10.80 -1.93
N GLN A 183 -11.00 10.66 -0.82
CA GLN A 183 -11.29 11.28 0.48
C GLN A 183 -10.55 12.62 0.69
N ASP A 184 -9.91 13.15 -0.35
CA ASP A 184 -9.27 14.48 -0.32
C ASP A 184 -10.31 15.57 -0.04
N ASP A 185 -9.90 16.59 0.72
CA ASP A 185 -10.72 17.73 1.09
C ASP A 185 -10.94 18.72 -0.07
N ARG A 186 -10.07 18.66 -1.09
CA ARG A 186 -10.22 19.41 -2.34
C ARG A 186 -11.18 18.68 -3.25
N ASP A 187 -12.38 19.21 -3.33
CA ASP A 187 -13.52 18.66 -4.06
C ASP A 187 -13.21 18.30 -5.54
N ALA A 188 -12.37 19.08 -6.22
CA ALA A 188 -11.93 18.76 -7.59
C ALA A 188 -11.09 17.48 -7.66
N VAL A 189 -10.15 17.29 -6.73
CA VAL A 189 -9.28 16.11 -6.64
C VAL A 189 -10.10 14.87 -6.29
N ALA A 190 -10.96 14.97 -5.28
CA ALA A 190 -11.82 13.87 -4.86
C ALA A 190 -12.75 13.39 -5.98
N ARG A 191 -13.35 14.32 -6.74
CA ARG A 191 -14.22 13.97 -7.88
C ARG A 191 -13.47 13.31 -9.02
N ASP A 192 -12.28 13.79 -9.34
CA ASP A 192 -11.45 13.19 -10.40
C ASP A 192 -11.05 11.76 -10.02
N ALA A 193 -10.64 11.54 -8.76
CA ALA A 193 -10.34 10.21 -8.24
C ALA A 193 -11.54 9.24 -8.33
N LEU A 194 -12.75 9.70 -7.98
CA LEU A 194 -13.99 8.91 -8.14
C LEU A 194 -14.27 8.54 -9.60
N GLN A 195 -14.06 9.48 -10.53
CA GLN A 195 -14.25 9.23 -11.97
C GLN A 195 -13.22 8.23 -12.50
N ARG A 196 -11.95 8.38 -12.12
CA ARG A 196 -10.89 7.43 -12.49
C ARG A 196 -11.13 6.04 -11.89
N LEU A 197 -11.59 5.97 -10.65
CA LEU A 197 -11.98 4.72 -10.01
C LEU A 197 -13.12 4.04 -10.78
N ALA A 198 -14.14 4.79 -11.21
CA ALA A 198 -15.20 4.27 -12.05
C ALA A 198 -14.70 3.79 -13.41
N ALA A 199 -13.74 4.49 -14.03
CA ALA A 199 -13.17 4.09 -15.32
C ALA A 199 -12.45 2.73 -15.26
N LEU A 200 -11.93 2.32 -14.09
CA LEU A 200 -11.36 0.97 -13.89
C LEU A 200 -12.40 -0.15 -13.98
N GLY A 201 -13.69 0.18 -14.01
CA GLY A 201 -14.76 -0.80 -14.22
C GLY A 201 -14.63 -1.61 -15.52
N THR A 202 -13.95 -1.09 -16.54
CA THR A 202 -13.77 -1.78 -17.83
C THR A 202 -12.49 -2.61 -17.91
N THR A 203 -11.74 -2.73 -16.81
CA THR A 203 -10.49 -3.51 -16.74
C THR A 203 -10.66 -4.71 -15.82
N GLU A 204 -9.61 -5.52 -15.67
CA GLU A 204 -9.54 -6.63 -14.71
C GLU A 204 -9.72 -6.18 -13.24
N ALA A 205 -9.51 -4.89 -12.95
CA ALA A 205 -9.72 -4.31 -11.62
C ALA A 205 -11.17 -3.91 -11.33
N GLY A 206 -12.11 -4.18 -12.25
CA GLY A 206 -13.49 -3.67 -12.16
C GLY A 206 -14.23 -4.03 -10.88
N GLU A 207 -14.13 -5.27 -10.41
CA GLU A 207 -14.77 -5.68 -9.14
C GLU A 207 -14.15 -4.95 -7.93
N ALA A 208 -12.83 -4.77 -7.91
CA ALA A 208 -12.13 -4.05 -6.86
C ALA A 208 -12.50 -2.55 -6.86
N ALA A 209 -12.68 -1.96 -8.03
CA ALA A 209 -13.18 -0.59 -8.18
C ALA A 209 -14.63 -0.45 -7.70
N ALA A 210 -15.51 -1.39 -8.07
CA ALA A 210 -16.90 -1.41 -7.58
C ALA A 210 -16.97 -1.58 -6.05
N ARG A 211 -16.09 -2.40 -5.47
CA ARG A 211 -15.91 -2.52 -4.01
C ARG A 211 -15.47 -1.20 -3.39
N ALA A 212 -14.47 -0.53 -3.96
CA ALA A 212 -13.98 0.75 -3.45
C ALA A 212 -15.09 1.82 -3.48
N LEU A 213 -15.83 1.95 -4.58
CA LEU A 213 -16.98 2.86 -4.68
C LEU A 213 -18.08 2.53 -3.66
N HIS A 214 -18.35 1.23 -3.42
CA HIS A 214 -19.30 0.79 -2.40
C HIS A 214 -18.88 1.21 -0.99
N ILE A 215 -17.60 1.15 -0.66
CA ILE A 215 -17.07 1.57 0.65
C ILE A 215 -17.15 3.11 0.76
N LEU A 216 -16.70 3.82 -0.27
CA LEU A 216 -16.60 5.28 -0.29
C LEU A 216 -17.94 5.99 -0.07
N ARG A 217 -19.05 5.43 -0.55
CA ARG A 217 -20.38 6.04 -0.32
C ARG A 217 -20.76 6.18 1.16
N PHE A 218 -20.08 5.44 2.05
CA PHE A 218 -20.31 5.52 3.49
C PHE A 218 -19.29 6.43 4.19
N SER A 219 -18.15 6.73 3.57
CA SER A 219 -17.08 7.52 4.19
C SER A 219 -16.98 8.95 3.67
N LEU A 220 -17.61 9.26 2.54
CA LEU A 220 -17.52 10.56 1.88
C LEU A 220 -18.64 11.52 2.32
N PRO A 221 -18.42 12.85 2.21
CA PRO A 221 -19.47 13.85 2.34
C PRO A 221 -20.66 13.57 1.39
N PRO A 222 -21.90 14.00 1.72
CA PRO A 222 -23.09 13.63 0.96
C PRO A 222 -23.00 13.86 -0.56
N SER A 223 -22.46 15.01 -0.99
CA SER A 223 -22.32 15.34 -2.42
C SER A 223 -21.38 14.37 -3.16
N LEU A 224 -20.30 13.93 -2.53
CA LEU A 224 -19.36 12.97 -3.11
C LEU A 224 -19.86 11.52 -2.98
N ALA A 225 -20.59 11.20 -1.91
CA ALA A 225 -21.23 9.90 -1.72
C ALA A 225 -22.31 9.61 -2.78
N GLU A 226 -23.04 10.64 -3.23
CA GLU A 226 -23.97 10.54 -4.36
C GLU A 226 -23.23 10.20 -5.66
N ILE A 227 -22.07 10.82 -5.91
CA ILE A 227 -21.23 10.51 -7.08
C ILE A 227 -20.75 9.05 -7.00
N ALA A 228 -20.18 8.62 -5.87
CA ALA A 228 -19.73 7.23 -5.68
C ALA A 228 -20.87 6.22 -5.89
N THR A 229 -22.07 6.53 -5.37
CA THR A 229 -23.26 5.69 -5.56
C THR A 229 -23.69 5.63 -7.02
N ARG A 230 -23.72 6.77 -7.72
CA ARG A 230 -24.09 6.85 -9.13
C ARG A 230 -23.11 6.08 -9.99
N GLU A 231 -21.81 6.28 -9.82
CA GLU A 231 -20.78 5.57 -10.58
C GLU A 231 -20.81 4.06 -10.29
N GLY A 232 -21.00 3.65 -9.02
CA GLY A 232 -21.18 2.24 -8.67
C GLY A 232 -22.39 1.59 -9.34
N ARG A 233 -23.51 2.32 -9.48
CA ARG A 233 -24.68 1.84 -10.25
C ARG A 233 -24.40 1.71 -11.74
N LYS A 234 -23.65 2.65 -12.33
CA LYS A 234 -23.24 2.54 -13.75
C LYS A 234 -22.41 1.28 -13.98
N LEU A 235 -21.45 1.00 -13.09
CA LEU A 235 -20.67 -0.24 -13.15
C LEU A 235 -21.56 -1.48 -13.06
N GLN A 236 -22.54 -1.48 -12.16
CA GLN A 236 -23.51 -2.56 -12.04
C GLN A 236 -24.31 -2.75 -13.33
N PHE A 237 -24.77 -1.67 -13.99
CA PHE A 237 -25.45 -1.77 -15.29
C PHE A 237 -24.53 -2.23 -16.42
N GLY A 238 -23.23 -1.94 -16.32
CA GLY A 238 -22.19 -2.44 -17.22
C GLY A 238 -21.77 -3.89 -16.98
N GLY A 239 -22.40 -4.61 -16.03
CA GLY A 239 -22.11 -6.01 -15.72
C GLY A 239 -21.03 -6.24 -14.66
N VAL A 240 -20.48 -5.17 -14.07
CA VAL A 240 -19.50 -5.26 -12.99
C VAL A 240 -20.24 -5.32 -11.66
N HIS A 241 -20.27 -6.51 -11.06
CA HIS A 241 -21.04 -6.76 -9.85
C HIS A 241 -20.12 -6.96 -8.64
N TYR A 242 -20.17 -6.03 -7.70
CA TYR A 242 -19.63 -6.25 -6.36
C TYR A 242 -20.77 -6.55 -5.39
N ARG A 243 -20.69 -7.70 -4.71
CA ARG A 243 -21.59 -8.05 -3.61
C ARG A 243 -20.83 -7.90 -2.29
N PRO A 244 -21.23 -6.97 -1.39
CA PRO A 244 -20.61 -6.90 -0.08
C PRO A 244 -20.78 -8.24 0.64
N PRO A 245 -19.76 -8.71 1.39
CA PRO A 245 -19.86 -9.95 2.13
C PRO A 245 -20.98 -9.87 3.17
N ALA A 246 -21.57 -11.02 3.49
CA ALA A 246 -22.48 -11.12 4.63
C ALA A 246 -21.74 -10.75 5.92
N PRO A 247 -22.42 -10.12 6.90
CA PRO A 247 -21.82 -9.74 8.17
C PRO A 247 -21.55 -10.93 9.11
N ASP A 248 -21.44 -12.14 8.57
CA ASP A 248 -21.31 -13.36 9.36
C ASP A 248 -20.06 -13.33 10.23
N GLY A 249 -20.24 -13.69 11.51
CA GLY A 249 -19.19 -13.66 12.52
C GLY A 249 -18.86 -12.27 13.06
N TRP A 250 -19.48 -11.20 12.54
CA TRP A 250 -19.41 -9.87 13.13
C TRP A 250 -20.50 -9.64 14.16
N ARG A 251 -20.15 -8.93 15.22
CA ARG A 251 -21.05 -8.55 16.31
C ARG A 251 -20.65 -7.20 16.87
N ALA A 252 -21.54 -6.59 17.65
CA ALA A 252 -21.33 -5.27 18.20
C ALA A 252 -21.56 -5.26 19.72
N LEU A 253 -20.67 -4.58 20.43
CA LEU A 253 -20.70 -4.36 21.87
C LEU A 253 -20.81 -2.86 22.11
N LEU A 254 -21.70 -2.42 23.00
CA LEU A 254 -21.94 -1.01 23.28
C LEU A 254 -21.87 -0.74 24.78
N ALA A 255 -20.99 0.17 25.20
CA ALA A 255 -20.91 0.66 26.56
C ALA A 255 -22.01 1.71 26.84
N PRO A 256 -22.43 1.89 28.10
CA PRO A 256 -23.30 3.01 28.46
C PRO A 256 -22.64 4.36 28.15
N ALA A 257 -23.46 5.39 27.94
CA ALA A 257 -22.94 6.75 27.77
C ALA A 257 -22.34 7.27 29.07
N ASP A 258 -21.22 7.99 28.97
CA ASP A 258 -20.71 8.79 30.07
C ASP A 258 -21.54 10.09 30.26
N THR A 259 -21.16 10.91 31.25
CA THR A 259 -21.82 12.19 31.54
C THR A 259 -21.67 13.23 30.41
N GLY A 260 -20.68 13.06 29.53
CA GLY A 260 -20.48 13.86 28.33
C GLY A 260 -21.27 13.37 27.11
N GLY A 261 -21.97 12.24 27.23
CA GLY A 261 -22.68 11.60 26.13
C GLY A 261 -21.79 10.79 25.20
N ASN A 262 -20.55 10.49 25.59
CA ASN A 262 -19.65 9.62 24.84
C ASN A 262 -20.01 8.16 25.11
N GLN A 263 -20.05 7.35 24.06
CA GLN A 263 -20.32 5.92 24.09
C GLN A 263 -19.18 5.17 23.41
N VAL A 264 -18.63 4.17 24.09
CA VAL A 264 -17.66 3.25 23.48
C VAL A 264 -18.43 2.13 22.79
N MET A 265 -18.11 1.88 21.52
CA MET A 265 -18.67 0.78 20.76
C MET A 265 -17.55 -0.05 20.15
N TRP A 266 -17.60 -1.37 20.33
CA TRP A 266 -16.70 -2.30 19.67
C TRP A 266 -17.44 -3.11 18.63
N VAL A 267 -16.86 -3.22 17.45
CA VAL A 267 -17.27 -4.14 16.39
C VAL A 267 -16.25 -5.27 16.37
N VAL A 268 -16.71 -6.48 16.64
CA VAL A 268 -15.85 -7.64 16.89
C VAL A 268 -16.13 -8.69 15.83
N ARG A 269 -15.07 -9.26 15.25
CA ARG A 269 -15.13 -10.48 14.43
C ARG A 269 -14.41 -11.60 15.15
N ASN A 270 -15.14 -12.66 15.46
CA ASN A 270 -14.52 -13.85 16.03
C ASN A 270 -13.67 -14.59 14.97
N PRO A 271 -12.59 -15.28 15.38
CA PRO A 271 -11.83 -16.17 14.51
C PRO A 271 -12.73 -17.16 13.77
N ALA A 272 -12.55 -17.31 12.46
CA ALA A 272 -13.32 -18.26 11.66
C ALA A 272 -12.93 -19.72 11.93
N SER A 273 -11.71 -19.97 12.42
CA SER A 273 -11.17 -21.29 12.75
C SER A 273 -10.16 -21.20 13.90
N SER A 274 -9.88 -22.32 14.57
CA SER A 274 -8.81 -22.42 15.56
C SER A 274 -7.48 -22.00 14.96
N GLY A 275 -6.90 -20.91 15.46
CA GLY A 275 -5.62 -20.35 15.01
C GLY A 275 -5.74 -19.14 14.08
N SER A 276 -6.94 -18.79 13.60
CA SER A 276 -7.14 -17.51 12.90
C SER A 276 -7.15 -16.34 13.90
N PRO A 277 -6.60 -15.17 13.56
CA PRO A 277 -6.77 -13.98 14.39
C PRO A 277 -8.23 -13.50 14.37
N GLY A 278 -8.64 -12.87 15.47
CA GLY A 278 -9.87 -12.08 15.51
C GLY A 278 -9.62 -10.63 15.14
N THR A 279 -10.70 -9.90 14.89
CA THR A 279 -10.66 -8.47 14.55
C THR A 279 -11.49 -7.68 15.54
N ILE A 280 -10.97 -6.55 16.02
CA ILE A 280 -11.73 -5.56 16.78
C ILE A 280 -11.57 -4.19 16.14
N LEU A 281 -12.68 -3.50 15.95
CA LEU A 281 -12.75 -2.08 15.61
C LEU A 281 -13.43 -1.38 16.79
N GLY A 282 -12.74 -0.45 17.44
CA GLY A 282 -13.29 0.32 18.54
C GLY A 282 -13.57 1.75 18.11
N PHE A 283 -14.72 2.27 18.56
CA PHE A 283 -15.18 3.62 18.29
C PHE A 283 -15.56 4.30 19.60
N MET A 284 -15.20 5.57 19.74
CA MET A 284 -15.80 6.47 20.71
C MET A 284 -16.77 7.39 19.95
N LEU A 285 -18.05 7.21 20.20
CA LEU A 285 -19.14 7.89 19.52
C LEU A 285 -19.74 8.95 20.44
N ASN A 286 -20.06 10.12 19.89
CA ASN A 286 -20.84 11.15 20.55
C ASN A 286 -21.95 11.60 19.60
N ALA A 287 -23.19 11.66 20.09
CA ALA A 287 -24.33 12.00 19.24
C ALA A 287 -24.29 13.44 18.69
N ARG A 288 -23.49 14.34 19.29
CA ARG A 288 -23.36 15.74 18.88
C ARG A 288 -22.01 16.04 18.22
N ALA A 289 -20.95 15.39 18.68
CA ALA A 289 -19.58 15.64 18.21
C ALA A 289 -19.06 14.57 17.23
N GLY A 290 -19.89 13.56 16.93
CA GLY A 290 -19.60 12.51 15.97
C GLY A 290 -18.62 11.46 16.48
N ILE A 291 -17.73 10.98 15.61
CA ILE A 291 -16.72 9.98 15.96
C ILE A 291 -15.50 10.71 16.56
N LEU A 292 -15.26 10.51 17.85
CA LEU A 292 -14.18 11.19 18.59
C LEU A 292 -12.86 10.44 18.49
N GLN A 293 -12.91 9.10 18.53
CA GLN A 293 -11.74 8.24 18.46
C GLN A 293 -12.10 6.93 17.75
N MET A 294 -11.11 6.37 17.06
CA MET A 294 -11.20 5.05 16.46
C MET A 294 -9.89 4.30 16.68
N PHE A 295 -9.98 2.99 16.92
CA PHE A 295 -8.85 2.08 16.80
C PHE A 295 -9.27 0.82 16.06
N ALA A 296 -8.29 0.12 15.49
CA ALA A 296 -8.51 -1.14 14.82
C ALA A 296 -7.35 -2.10 15.11
N SER A 297 -7.68 -3.38 15.29
CA SER A 297 -6.69 -4.45 15.35
C SER A 297 -7.25 -5.66 14.61
N GLU A 298 -6.55 -6.06 13.55
CA GLU A 298 -6.94 -7.19 12.68
C GLU A 298 -6.30 -8.52 13.11
N THR A 299 -5.41 -8.49 14.11
CA THR A 299 -4.54 -9.61 14.49
C THR A 299 -4.67 -10.02 15.96
N ILE A 300 -5.85 -9.84 16.56
CA ILE A 300 -6.06 -10.15 17.98
C ILE A 300 -6.04 -11.67 18.18
N ALA A 301 -5.24 -12.15 19.14
CA ALA A 301 -5.23 -13.55 19.52
C ALA A 301 -6.62 -13.98 20.01
N ALA A 302 -7.08 -15.16 19.60
CA ALA A 302 -8.43 -15.65 19.90
C ALA A 302 -8.83 -15.57 21.38
N ALA A 303 -7.87 -15.79 22.29
CA ALA A 303 -8.07 -15.72 23.73
C ALA A 303 -8.36 -14.30 24.27
N HIS A 304 -7.99 -13.25 23.52
CA HIS A 304 -8.21 -11.85 23.88
C HIS A 304 -9.43 -11.25 23.19
N VAL A 305 -10.06 -11.98 22.27
CA VAL A 305 -11.34 -11.58 21.69
C VAL A 305 -12.43 -11.90 22.71
N PRO A 306 -13.30 -10.95 23.08
CA PRO A 306 -14.39 -11.27 24.00
C PRO A 306 -15.24 -12.42 23.41
N PRO A 307 -15.73 -13.38 24.21
CA PRO A 307 -16.57 -14.44 23.67
C PRO A 307 -17.93 -13.87 23.21
N PRO A 308 -18.60 -14.53 22.24
CA PRO A 308 -19.94 -14.12 21.84
C PRO A 308 -20.96 -14.40 22.94
N HIS A 309 -21.90 -13.48 23.12
CA HIS A 309 -23.00 -13.62 24.07
C HIS A 309 -24.36 -13.42 23.39
N ALA A 310 -25.43 -13.81 24.07
CA ALA A 310 -26.79 -13.55 23.59
C ALA A 310 -27.04 -12.03 23.53
N LEU A 311 -27.77 -11.60 22.50
CA LEU A 311 -28.20 -10.20 22.35
C LEU A 311 -28.94 -9.72 23.61
N GLY A 312 -28.67 -8.49 24.03
CA GLY A 312 -29.23 -7.89 25.25
C GLY A 312 -28.47 -8.24 26.54
N ARG A 313 -27.42 -9.06 26.47
CA ARG A 313 -26.60 -9.39 27.65
C ARG A 313 -25.52 -8.33 27.89
N ILE A 314 -25.39 -7.91 29.15
CA ILE A 314 -24.27 -7.07 29.61
C ILE A 314 -23.10 -7.98 29.99
N VAL A 315 -21.91 -7.65 29.48
CA VAL A 315 -20.69 -8.45 29.62
C VAL A 315 -19.55 -7.54 30.08
N PRO A 316 -18.76 -7.94 31.08
CA PRO A 316 -17.54 -7.23 31.44
C PRO A 316 -16.46 -7.51 30.39
N VAL A 317 -15.85 -6.46 29.86
CA VAL A 317 -14.81 -6.57 28.85
C VAL A 317 -13.56 -5.85 29.34
N ASN A 318 -12.42 -6.56 29.31
CA ASN A 318 -11.13 -5.98 29.64
C ASN A 318 -10.52 -5.35 28.38
N ASP A 319 -10.05 -4.11 28.50
CA ASP A 319 -9.35 -3.38 27.44
C ASP A 319 -7.86 -3.76 27.31
N GLY A 320 -7.38 -4.69 28.13
CA GLY A 320 -5.99 -5.15 28.15
C GLY A 320 -5.02 -4.19 28.84
N GLY A 321 -5.48 -3.02 29.32
CA GLY A 321 -4.67 -1.98 29.97
C GLY A 321 -4.50 -2.15 31.48
N GLY A 322 -5.00 -3.24 32.07
CA GLY A 322 -4.98 -3.45 33.53
C GLY A 322 -5.97 -2.59 34.31
N GLY A 323 -6.88 -1.90 33.63
CA GLY A 323 -7.98 -1.14 34.24
C GLY A 323 -9.16 -2.02 34.67
N GLU A 324 -10.18 -1.39 35.27
CA GLU A 324 -11.44 -2.07 35.58
C GLU A 324 -12.17 -2.49 34.30
N PRO A 325 -12.82 -3.67 34.29
CA PRO A 325 -13.59 -4.14 33.15
C PRO A 325 -14.72 -3.15 32.79
N VAL A 326 -14.84 -2.82 31.51
CA VAL A 326 -15.93 -2.00 31.00
C VAL A 326 -17.15 -2.89 30.76
N ALA A 327 -18.30 -2.52 31.33
CA ALA A 327 -19.56 -3.20 31.06
C ALA A 327 -20.07 -2.82 29.66
N MET A 328 -20.21 -3.81 28.78
CA MET A 328 -20.70 -3.62 27.42
C MET A 328 -21.93 -4.48 27.16
N LEU A 329 -22.90 -3.95 26.41
CA LEU A 329 -24.11 -4.63 25.98
C LEU A 329 -23.89 -5.29 24.61
N GLU A 330 -24.22 -6.57 24.46
CA GLU A 330 -24.29 -7.21 23.15
C GLU A 330 -25.52 -6.69 22.38
N ILE A 331 -25.29 -6.02 21.25
CA ILE A 331 -26.34 -5.46 20.41
C ILE A 331 -26.30 -6.08 19.01
N PRO A 332 -27.41 -6.05 18.25
CA PRO A 332 -27.40 -6.50 16.86
C PRO A 332 -26.33 -5.74 16.06
N PHE A 333 -25.57 -6.44 15.22
CA PHE A 333 -24.48 -5.84 14.45
C PHE A 333 -24.95 -4.65 13.59
N ASP A 334 -26.12 -4.75 12.96
CA ASP A 334 -26.68 -3.67 12.15
C ASP A 334 -27.08 -2.44 12.97
N VAL A 335 -27.44 -2.60 14.25
CA VAL A 335 -27.65 -1.46 15.17
C VAL A 335 -26.32 -0.75 15.40
N GLY A 336 -25.25 -1.49 15.69
CA GLY A 336 -23.90 -0.92 15.82
C GLY A 336 -23.46 -0.17 14.56
N ARG A 337 -23.67 -0.75 13.37
CA ARG A 337 -23.39 -0.07 12.10
C ARG A 337 -24.17 1.24 11.94
N GLN A 338 -25.45 1.25 12.28
CA GLN A 338 -26.26 2.47 12.20
C GLN A 338 -25.78 3.55 13.18
N LEU A 339 -25.28 3.17 14.37
CA LEU A 339 -24.70 4.13 15.31
C LEU A 339 -23.46 4.82 14.73
N VAL A 340 -22.58 4.06 14.08
CA VAL A 340 -21.40 4.64 13.39
C VAL A 340 -21.82 5.59 12.28
N VAL A 341 -22.75 5.18 11.42
CA VAL A 341 -23.25 6.02 10.31
C VAL A 341 -23.86 7.32 10.84
N ARG A 342 -24.61 7.26 11.93
CA ARG A 342 -25.19 8.46 12.57
C ARG A 342 -24.12 9.36 13.17
N ALA A 343 -23.14 8.80 13.86
CA ALA A 343 -22.04 9.57 14.43
C ALA A 343 -21.18 10.22 13.34
N GLN A 344 -21.00 9.56 12.20
CA GLN A 344 -20.27 10.14 11.07
C GLN A 344 -20.98 11.32 10.41
N ALA A 345 -22.30 11.41 10.55
CA ALA A 345 -23.11 12.48 9.96
C ALA A 345 -23.35 13.68 10.90
N ALA A 346 -22.86 13.62 12.15
CA ALA A 346 -23.00 14.68 13.15
C ALA A 346 -21.96 15.78 12.96
#